data_AF-A0A1C5FUA2-F1
#
_entry.id   AF-A0A1C5FUA2-F1
#
_cell.length_a   1.000
_cell.length_b   1.000
_cell.length_c   1.000
_cell.angle_alpha   90.00
_cell.angle_beta   90.00
_cell.angle_gamma   90.00
#
_symmetry.space_group_name_H-M   'P 1'
#
loop_
_entity.id
_entity.type
_entity.pdbx_description
1 polymer ?
#
loop_
_entity_poly.entity_id
_entity_poly.type
_entity_poly.pdbx_seq_one_letter_code
_entity_poly.pdbx_strand_id
1 'polypeptide(L)'
;MTPGKLASLAAYAGDWLRNDGPAGPLPFGPKATFSAVKAVYVVCGWSGRVLYVGSTTVGVTTRFAQHARDVRKTIDWTTAYVIPLKDDTPVRAVRRIEGRIGLAMGPERNKALPRITVAR
;
A
#
# COMPACT_ATOMS: atom_id res chain seq x y z
N MET A 1 -12.53 3.92 -0.82
CA MET A 1 -12.54 2.60 -0.14
C MET A 1 -13.31 2.76 1.16
N THR A 2 -14.17 1.81 1.53
CA THR A 2 -14.91 1.89 2.80
C THR A 2 -14.01 1.51 4.00
N PRO A 3 -14.31 1.96 5.23
CA PRO A 3 -13.57 1.56 6.42
C PRO A 3 -13.52 0.04 6.62
N GLY A 4 -14.65 -0.65 6.43
CA GLY A 4 -14.71 -2.11 6.54
C GLY A 4 -13.80 -2.82 5.52
N LYS A 5 -13.76 -2.34 4.27
CA LYS A 5 -12.85 -2.89 3.26
C LYS A 5 -11.38 -2.64 3.62
N LEU A 6 -11.05 -1.46 4.13
CA LEU A 6 -9.69 -1.14 4.59
C LEU A 6 -9.27 -2.05 5.77
N ALA A 7 -10.17 -2.29 6.72
CA ALA A 7 -9.93 -3.22 7.83
C ALA A 7 -9.71 -4.66 7.34
N SER A 8 -10.52 -5.15 6.39
CA SER A 8 -10.31 -6.46 5.78
C SER A 8 -8.95 -6.59 5.08
N LEU A 9 -8.47 -5.54 4.42
CA LEU A 9 -7.14 -5.53 3.82
C LEU A 9 -6.04 -5.52 4.89
N ALA A 10 -6.21 -4.73 5.95
CA ALA A 10 -5.26 -4.67 7.06
C ALA A 10 -5.12 -6.03 7.78
N ALA A 11 -6.18 -6.85 7.79
CA ALA A 11 -6.13 -8.20 8.34
C ALA A 11 -5.09 -9.11 7.65
N TYR A 12 -4.72 -8.84 6.39
CA TYR A 12 -3.62 -9.59 5.74
C TYR A 12 -2.25 -9.37 6.38
N ALA A 13 -2.08 -8.26 7.12
CA ALA A 13 -0.84 -7.98 7.86
C ALA A 13 -0.72 -8.82 9.13
N GLY A 14 -1.83 -9.28 9.72
CA GLY A 14 -1.84 -10.05 10.97
C GLY A 14 -1.02 -9.35 12.05
N ASP A 15 -0.15 -10.11 12.73
CA ASP A 15 0.71 -9.61 13.82
C ASP A 15 1.72 -8.54 13.39
N TRP A 16 1.92 -8.33 12.09
CA TRP A 16 2.79 -7.28 11.58
C TRP A 16 2.13 -5.91 11.53
N LEU A 17 0.80 -5.82 11.69
CA LEU A 17 0.09 -4.55 11.73
C LEU A 17 0.57 -3.72 12.92
N ARG A 18 0.81 -2.43 12.71
CA ARG A 18 1.09 -1.49 13.81
C ARG A 18 -0.18 -1.19 14.60
N ASN A 19 -0.01 -0.87 15.88
CA ASN A 19 -1.12 -0.59 16.80
C ASN A 19 -1.92 0.67 16.43
N ASP A 20 -1.34 1.56 15.61
CA ASP A 20 -2.01 2.75 15.07
C ASP A 20 -3.02 2.41 13.94
N GLY A 21 -3.02 1.17 13.42
CA GLY A 21 -4.00 0.67 12.47
C GLY A 21 -3.86 1.26 11.05
N PRO A 22 -4.69 0.81 10.09
CA PRO A 22 -4.64 1.34 8.73
C PRO A 22 -5.12 2.80 8.68
N ALA A 23 -4.52 3.60 7.81
CA ALA A 23 -4.84 5.01 7.64
C ALA A 23 -5.33 5.32 6.23
N GLY A 24 -6.29 6.26 6.13
CA GLY A 24 -6.78 6.80 4.86
C GLY A 24 -8.26 7.15 4.89
N PRO A 25 -8.77 7.85 3.86
CA PRO A 25 -8.01 8.31 2.69
C PRO A 25 -7.02 9.43 3.02
N LEU A 26 -5.79 9.29 2.53
CA LEU A 26 -4.77 10.34 2.58
C LEU A 26 -4.60 10.92 1.17
N PRO A 27 -4.35 12.24 1.02
CA PRO A 27 -3.92 12.78 -0.26
C PRO A 27 -2.64 12.07 -0.71
N PHE A 28 -2.60 11.58 -1.94
CA PHE A 28 -1.36 11.06 -2.52
C PHE A 28 -0.43 12.23 -2.86
N GLY A 29 0.83 12.16 -2.42
CA GLY A 29 1.83 13.16 -2.78
C GLY A 29 2.97 13.28 -1.77
N PRO A 30 3.99 14.11 -2.08
CA PRO A 30 5.18 14.28 -1.24
C PRO A 30 4.89 14.94 0.12
N LYS A 31 3.75 15.62 0.25
CA LYS A 31 3.31 16.24 1.52
C LYS A 31 2.63 15.26 2.47
N ALA A 32 2.36 14.02 2.06
CA ALA A 32 1.81 13.01 2.95
C ALA A 32 2.87 12.62 4.00
N THR A 33 2.61 12.98 5.26
CA THR A 33 3.46 12.63 6.39
C THR A 33 2.95 11.35 7.02
N PHE A 34 3.85 10.37 7.21
CA PHE A 34 3.50 9.10 7.81
C PHE A 34 4.74 8.47 8.44
N SER A 35 4.62 8.02 9.69
CA SER A 35 5.77 7.59 10.50
C SER A 35 6.25 6.17 10.19
N ALA A 36 5.43 5.31 9.58
CA ALA A 36 5.80 3.94 9.32
C ALA A 36 6.88 3.81 8.23
N VAL A 37 7.99 3.14 8.56
CA VAL A 37 9.08 2.84 7.62
C VAL A 37 8.67 1.73 6.66
N LYS A 38 7.95 0.72 7.17
CA LYS A 38 7.43 -0.42 6.39
C LYS A 38 5.92 -0.30 6.26
N ALA A 39 5.42 -0.43 5.04
CA ALA A 39 3.98 -0.38 4.79
C ALA A 39 3.61 -1.04 3.46
N VAL A 40 2.36 -1.46 3.36
CA VAL A 40 1.67 -1.66 2.08
C VAL A 40 0.70 -0.51 1.89
N TYR A 41 0.58 0.01 0.67
CA TYR A 41 -0.34 1.08 0.34
C TYR A 41 -1.14 0.76 -0.92
N VAL A 42 -2.36 1.28 -0.95
CA VAL A 42 -3.30 1.19 -2.06
C VAL A 42 -3.53 2.61 -2.56
N VAL A 43 -3.42 2.82 -3.87
CA VAL A 43 -3.67 4.12 -4.51
C VAL A 43 -4.90 4.05 -5.39
N CYS A 44 -5.76 5.05 -5.22
CA CYS A 44 -6.98 5.24 -5.99
C CYS A 44 -6.90 6.51 -6.85
N GLY A 45 -7.61 6.47 -7.98
CA GLY A 45 -7.85 7.66 -8.81
C GLY A 45 -9.13 8.40 -8.47
N TRP A 46 -9.43 9.43 -9.25
CA TRP A 46 -10.62 10.30 -9.07
C TRP A 46 -11.94 9.54 -9.06
N SER A 47 -12.04 8.44 -9.81
CA SER A 47 -13.21 7.57 -9.86
C SER A 47 -13.35 6.63 -8.65
N GLY A 48 -12.41 6.69 -7.69
CA GLY A 48 -12.34 5.76 -6.56
C GLY A 48 -11.81 4.37 -6.93
N ARG A 49 -11.51 4.11 -8.21
CA ARG A 49 -10.92 2.86 -8.67
C ARG A 49 -9.50 2.69 -8.15
N VAL A 50 -9.12 1.44 -7.86
CA VAL A 50 -7.77 1.11 -7.43
C VAL A 50 -6.85 1.04 -8.64
N LEU A 51 -5.90 1.95 -8.68
CA LEU A 51 -4.92 2.04 -9.77
C LEU A 51 -3.68 1.22 -9.44
N TYR A 52 -3.28 1.18 -8.18
CA TYR A 52 -2.00 0.61 -7.80
C TYR A 52 -1.99 0.08 -6.37
N VAL A 53 -1.30 -1.04 -6.16
CA VAL A 53 -0.89 -1.54 -4.84
C VAL A 53 0.63 -1.63 -4.84
N GLY A 54 1.25 -1.14 -3.77
CA GLY A 54 2.70 -1.23 -3.61
C GLY A 54 3.11 -1.35 -2.16
N SER A 55 4.39 -1.63 -1.94
CA SER A 55 4.98 -1.60 -0.61
C SER A 55 6.18 -0.66 -0.52
N THR A 56 6.62 -0.42 0.71
CA THR A 56 7.83 0.32 1.03
C THR A 56 8.53 -0.29 2.24
N THR A 57 9.85 -0.15 2.27
CA THR A 57 10.72 -0.42 3.42
C THR A 57 11.62 0.77 3.75
N VAL A 58 11.36 1.93 3.13
CA VAL A 58 12.18 3.15 3.22
C VAL A 58 11.37 4.35 3.73
N GLY A 59 10.15 4.09 4.24
CA GLY A 59 9.17 5.11 4.60
C GLY A 59 8.15 5.38 3.49
N VAL A 60 6.92 5.71 3.90
CA VAL A 60 5.83 6.08 3.00
C VAL A 60 6.09 7.41 2.31
N THR A 61 6.50 8.44 3.05
CA THR A 61 6.82 9.77 2.51
C THR A 61 7.90 9.68 1.43
N THR A 62 9.01 8.99 1.71
CA THR A 62 10.10 8.75 0.75
C THR A 62 9.60 8.03 -0.50
N ARG A 63 8.79 6.98 -0.34
CA ARG A 63 8.27 6.20 -1.47
C ARG A 63 7.30 6.98 -2.33
N PHE A 64 6.45 7.81 -1.73
CA PHE A 64 5.50 8.66 -2.46
C PHE A 64 6.24 9.75 -3.22
N ALA A 65 7.26 10.36 -2.62
CA ALA A 65 8.13 11.31 -3.31
C ALA A 65 8.85 10.68 -4.52
N GLN A 66 9.28 9.41 -4.42
CA GLN A 66 9.85 8.68 -5.55
C GLN A 66 8.84 8.48 -6.69
N HIS A 67 7.61 8.06 -6.39
CA HIS A 67 6.58 7.88 -7.43
C HIS A 67 6.18 9.21 -8.06
N ALA A 68 6.10 10.29 -7.29
CA ALA A 68 5.74 11.62 -7.78
C ALA A 68 6.72 12.18 -8.82
N ARG A 69 7.94 11.63 -8.93
CA ARG A 69 8.89 11.98 -10.01
C ARG A 69 8.46 11.44 -11.38
N ASP A 70 7.62 10.41 -11.41
CA ASP A 70 7.05 9.85 -12.64
C ASP A 70 5.61 10.34 -12.80
N VAL A 71 5.47 11.56 -13.32
CA VAL A 71 4.17 12.22 -13.49
C VAL A 71 3.26 11.42 -14.43
N ARG A 72 3.81 10.83 -15.50
CA ARG A 72 3.01 10.02 -16.45
C ARG A 72 2.33 8.84 -15.76
N LYS A 73 3.01 8.21 -14.81
CA LYS A 73 2.43 7.11 -14.01
C LYS A 73 1.41 7.60 -12.98
N THR A 74 1.66 8.76 -12.38
CA THR A 74 0.97 9.22 -11.17
C THR A 74 -0.06 10.33 -11.40
N ILE A 75 -0.25 10.81 -12.64
CA ILE A 75 -1.16 11.92 -12.96
C ILE A 75 -2.58 11.72 -12.45
N ASP A 76 -3.06 10.48 -12.43
CA ASP A 76 -4.42 10.15 -11.95
C ASP A 76 -4.44 9.65 -10.50
N TRP A 77 -3.32 9.66 -9.78
CA TRP A 77 -3.24 9.17 -8.41
C TRP A 77 -3.70 10.28 -7.46
N THR A 78 -4.75 10.00 -6.69
CA THR A 78 -5.43 11.04 -5.89
C THR A 78 -5.37 10.74 -4.40
N THR A 79 -5.72 9.51 -4.03
CA THR A 79 -5.88 9.11 -2.65
C THR A 79 -5.10 7.84 -2.38
N ALA A 80 -4.47 7.78 -1.22
CA ALA A 80 -3.75 6.64 -0.74
C ALA A 80 -4.38 6.11 0.55
N TYR A 81 -4.31 4.79 0.71
CA TYR A 81 -4.63 4.10 1.95
C TYR A 81 -3.40 3.32 2.35
N VAL A 82 -3.00 3.41 3.61
CA VAL A 82 -1.74 2.86 4.11
C VAL A 82 -2.04 1.84 5.19
N ILE A 83 -1.43 0.67 5.07
CA ILE A 83 -1.43 -0.39 6.06
C ILE A 83 -0.03 -0.39 6.69
N PRO A 84 0.15 0.30 7.83
CA PRO A 84 1.44 0.40 8.51
C PRO A 84 1.88 -0.95 9.06
N LEU A 85 3.13 -1.30 8.82
CA LEU A 85 3.74 -2.52 9.33
C LEU A 85 4.81 -2.17 10.37
N LYS A 86 4.99 -3.05 11.35
CA LYS A 86 6.02 -2.90 12.39
C LYS A 86 7.41 -2.81 11.77
N ASP A 87 8.33 -2.08 12.40
CA ASP A 87 9.65 -1.82 11.83
C ASP A 87 10.52 -3.09 11.73
N ASP A 88 10.23 -4.11 12.54
CA ASP A 88 10.86 -5.43 12.49
C ASP A 88 10.30 -6.36 11.39
N THR A 89 9.20 -5.97 10.70
CA THR A 89 8.54 -6.80 9.68
C THR A 89 9.53 -7.23 8.58
N PRO A 90 9.78 -8.52 8.36
CA PRO A 90 10.72 -8.97 7.34
C PRO A 90 10.29 -8.56 5.92
N VAL A 91 11.25 -8.24 5.03
CA VAL A 91 10.96 -7.84 3.64
C VAL A 91 10.09 -8.88 2.92
N ARG A 92 10.33 -10.18 3.17
CA ARG A 92 9.51 -11.28 2.63
C ARG A 92 8.04 -11.19 3.06
N ALA A 93 7.79 -10.79 4.31
CA ALA A 93 6.45 -10.63 4.85
C ALA A 93 5.77 -9.42 4.20
N VAL A 94 6.47 -8.28 4.08
CA VAL A 94 5.97 -7.09 3.37
C VAL A 94 5.51 -7.45 1.95
N ARG A 95 6.34 -8.16 1.18
CA ARG A 95 6.00 -8.58 -0.20
C ARG A 95 4.82 -9.55 -0.25
N ARG A 96 4.73 -10.48 0.72
CA ARG A 96 3.59 -11.41 0.83
C ARG A 96 2.28 -10.67 1.11
N ILE A 97 2.32 -9.70 2.03
CA ILE A 97 1.16 -8.87 2.38
C ILE A 97 0.74 -8.02 1.17
N GLU A 98 1.71 -7.40 0.48
CA GLU A 98 1.47 -6.68 -0.78
C GLU A 98 0.81 -7.56 -1.85
N GLY A 99 1.33 -8.78 -2.06
CA GLY A 99 0.75 -9.71 -3.02
C GLY A 99 -0.69 -10.10 -2.70
N ARG A 100 -1.01 -10.35 -1.42
CA ARG A 100 -2.37 -10.67 -0.96
C ARG A 100 -3.33 -9.51 -1.16
N ILE A 101 -2.94 -8.31 -0.74
CA ILE A 101 -3.74 -7.10 -0.90
C ILE A 101 -3.92 -6.79 -2.38
N GLY A 102 -2.86 -6.91 -3.19
CA GLY A 102 -2.91 -6.72 -4.62
C GLY A 102 -3.90 -7.67 -5.30
N LEU A 103 -3.87 -8.96 -4.95
CA LEU A 103 -4.81 -9.95 -5.47
C LEU A 103 -6.26 -9.62 -5.07
N ALA A 104 -6.49 -9.25 -3.81
CA ALA A 104 -7.82 -8.89 -3.31
C ALA A 104 -8.39 -7.61 -3.95
N MET A 105 -7.51 -6.69 -4.38
CA MET A 105 -7.91 -5.39 -4.91
C MET A 105 -7.97 -5.31 -6.44
N GLY A 106 -7.24 -6.19 -7.15
CA GLY A 106 -7.21 -6.21 -8.62
C GLY A 106 -6.82 -4.85 -9.25
N PRO A 107 -5.65 -4.27 -8.90
CA PRO A 107 -5.25 -2.96 -9.40
C PRO A 107 -5.04 -2.95 -10.93
N GLU A 108 -5.57 -1.93 -11.60
CA GLU A 108 -5.51 -1.80 -13.06
C GLU A 108 -4.08 -1.66 -13.63
N ARG A 109 -3.14 -1.06 -12.85
CA ARG A 109 -1.82 -0.62 -13.36
C ARG A 109 -0.63 -1.35 -12.75
N ASN A 110 -0.83 -2.42 -11.96
CA ASN A 110 0.30 -3.24 -11.51
C ASN A 110 0.82 -4.09 -12.67
N LYS A 111 2.04 -3.82 -13.14
CA LYS A 111 2.70 -4.63 -14.20
C LYS A 111 2.92 -6.10 -13.79
N ALA A 112 3.21 -6.34 -12.50
CA ALA A 112 3.28 -7.66 -11.90
C ALA A 112 3.07 -7.53 -10.38
N LEU A 113 2.25 -8.40 -9.79
CA LEU A 113 2.18 -8.56 -8.34
C LEU A 113 3.20 -9.61 -7.88
N PRO A 114 3.79 -9.48 -6.68
CA PRO A 114 4.63 -10.54 -6.13
C PRO A 114 3.87 -11.88 -6.15
N ARG A 115 4.39 -12.86 -6.91
CA ARG A 115 3.82 -14.22 -6.93
C ARG A 115 4.07 -14.86 -5.57
N ILE A 116 3.01 -15.22 -4.86
CA ILE A 116 3.12 -16.02 -3.64
C ILE A 116 3.21 -17.47 -4.09
N THR A 117 4.41 -18.04 -4.12
CA THR A 117 4.56 -19.49 -4.20
C THR A 117 4.06 -20.05 -2.88
N VAL A 118 2.93 -20.76 -2.91
CA VAL A 118 2.49 -21.56 -1.77
C VAL A 118 3.49 -22.71 -1.66
N ALA A 119 4.39 -22.65 -0.67
CA ALA A 119 5.12 -23.84 -0.28
C ALA A 119 4.06 -24.84 0.26
N ARG A 120 3.97 -25.99 -0.41
CA ARG A 120 3.19 -27.15 0.06
C ARG A 120 3.79 -27.69 1.34
#